data_AF-A0A098LJE7-F1
#
_entry.id   AF-A0A098LJE7-F1
#
_cell.length_a   1.000
_cell.length_b   1.000
_cell.length_c   1.000
_cell.angle_alpha   90.00
_cell.angle_beta   90.00
_cell.angle_gamma   90.00
#
_symmetry.space_group_name_H-M   'P 1'
#
loop_
_entity.id
_entity.type
_entity.pdbx_description
1 polymer ?
#
loop_
_entity_poly.entity_id
_entity_poly.type
_entity_poly.pdbx_seq_one_letter_code
_entity_poly.pdbx_strand_id
1 'polypeptide(L)'
;MKTVFYGQNIYKEIILRTENAKKNINDRIKFQNGTVYPAISDIRKIKYINKEANEYLSREGNTLVQFESHVNEILGNFYLKLSQPPLPTKLFRNAEKAKT
;
A
#
# COMPACT_ATOMS: atom_id res chain seq x y z
N MET A 1 15.87 1.23 -15.20
CA MET A 1 16.00 2.27 -14.15
C MET A 1 15.25 1.78 -12.91
N LYS A 2 15.95 1.26 -11.89
CA LYS A 2 15.36 0.76 -10.63
C LYS A 2 15.53 1.84 -9.58
N THR A 3 14.48 2.57 -9.24
CA THR A 3 14.53 3.52 -8.12
C THR A 3 13.92 2.85 -6.90
N VAL A 4 14.76 2.21 -6.10
CA VAL A 4 14.41 1.77 -4.75
C VAL A 4 14.84 2.88 -3.80
N PHE A 5 13.88 3.59 -3.21
CA PHE A 5 14.16 4.62 -2.21
C PHE A 5 14.52 3.94 -0.88
N TYR A 6 15.82 3.76 -0.65
CA TYR A 6 16.34 3.42 0.69
C TYR A 6 16.59 4.71 1.47
N GLY A 7 15.59 5.15 2.23
CA GLY A 7 15.79 6.11 3.31
C GLY A 7 16.40 5.41 4.51
N GLN A 8 17.54 5.92 4.98
CA GLN A 8 18.26 5.49 6.17
C GLN A 8 17.33 5.37 7.39
N ASN A 9 17.26 4.20 8.02
CA ASN A 9 17.29 4.00 9.48
C ASN A 9 17.11 2.52 9.82
N ILE A 10 18.02 2.04 10.65
CA ILE A 10 18.15 0.65 11.10
C ILE A 10 17.16 0.53 12.30
N TYR A 11 16.12 -0.30 12.17
CA TYR A 11 15.06 -0.59 13.18
C TYR A 11 14.02 0.49 13.56
N LYS A 12 13.50 1.28 12.61
CA LYS A 12 12.27 2.07 12.87
C LYS A 12 11.03 1.32 12.40
N GLU A 13 10.11 1.03 13.32
CA GLU A 13 8.76 0.60 12.98
C GLU A 13 8.13 1.60 12.01
N ILE A 14 7.67 1.13 10.84
CA ILE A 14 7.10 2.03 9.83
C ILE A 14 5.66 2.33 10.24
N ILE A 15 5.46 3.53 10.76
CA ILE A 15 4.15 4.13 11.00
C ILE A 15 3.79 4.99 9.79
N LEU A 16 2.75 4.61 9.06
CA LEU A 16 2.25 5.37 7.91
C LEU A 16 1.22 6.40 8.39
N ARG A 17 1.62 7.67 8.33
CA ARG A 17 0.77 8.83 8.62
C ARG A 17 0.21 9.44 7.33
N THR A 18 -0.81 10.28 7.49
CA THR A 18 -1.57 10.91 6.39
C THR A 18 -0.65 11.65 5.42
N GLU A 19 0.32 12.40 5.93
CA GLU A 19 1.30 13.14 5.14
C GLU A 19 2.19 12.23 4.29
N ASN A 20 2.64 11.11 4.85
CA ASN A 20 3.48 10.14 4.13
C ASN A 20 2.67 9.41 3.06
N ALA A 21 1.41 9.09 3.34
CA ALA A 21 0.49 8.51 2.36
C ALA A 21 0.26 9.45 1.18
N LYS A 22 -0.08 10.71 1.43
CA LYS A 22 -0.25 11.74 0.39
C LYS A 22 1.01 11.93 -0.45
N LYS A 23 2.18 11.99 0.20
CA LYS A 23 3.46 12.09 -0.51
C LYS A 23 3.69 10.90 -1.42
N ASN A 24 3.47 9.68 -0.95
CA ASN A 24 3.65 8.46 -1.76
C ASN A 24 2.77 8.45 -3.01
N ILE A 25 1.50 8.81 -2.86
CA ILE A 25 0.55 8.89 -3.99
C ILE A 25 0.97 9.99 -4.98
N ASN A 26 1.39 11.16 -4.50
CA ASN A 26 1.87 12.23 -5.36
C ASN A 26 3.15 11.83 -6.12
N ASP A 27 4.10 11.18 -5.45
CA ASP A 27 5.34 10.70 -6.07
C ASP A 27 5.03 9.65 -7.16
N ARG A 28 4.06 8.75 -6.92
CA ARG A 28 3.56 7.81 -7.92
C ARG A 28 2.98 8.56 -9.13
N ILE A 29 2.04 9.48 -8.92
CA ILE A 29 1.38 10.23 -10.01
C ILE A 29 2.42 10.99 -10.85
N LYS A 30 3.38 11.64 -10.21
CA LYS A 30 4.48 12.35 -10.90
C LYS A 30 5.34 11.41 -11.73
N PHE A 31 5.71 10.25 -11.17
CA PHE A 31 6.47 9.24 -11.89
C PHE A 31 5.71 8.70 -13.11
N GLN A 32 4.40 8.51 -12.96
CA GLN A 32 3.52 8.01 -14.00
C GLN A 32 3.33 9.00 -15.16
N ASN A 33 3.45 10.31 -14.89
CA ASN A 33 3.43 11.39 -15.89
C ASN A 33 2.30 11.24 -16.93
N GLY A 34 1.07 11.01 -16.45
CA GLY A 34 -0.12 10.84 -17.29
C GLY A 34 -0.32 9.43 -17.87
N THR A 35 0.65 8.53 -17.72
CA THR A 35 0.54 7.12 -18.13
C THR A 35 0.23 6.25 -16.91
N VAL A 36 -0.90 5.55 -16.92
CA VAL A 36 -1.27 4.67 -15.81
C VAL A 36 -0.46 3.38 -15.87
N TYR A 37 0.26 3.06 -14.78
CA TYR A 37 0.96 1.80 -14.62
C TYR A 37 0.31 0.97 -13.51
N PRO A 38 0.22 -0.37 -13.68
CA PRO A 38 -0.07 -1.25 -12.56
C PRO A 38 0.95 -1.02 -11.44
N ALA A 39 0.47 -0.79 -10.22
CA ALA A 39 1.29 -0.51 -9.06
C ALA A 39 0.88 -1.41 -7.89
N ILE A 40 1.88 -1.84 -7.13
CA ILE A 40 1.72 -2.68 -5.95
C ILE A 40 2.16 -1.87 -4.73
N SER A 41 1.30 -1.82 -3.70
CA SER A 41 1.68 -1.33 -2.37
C SER A 41 2.27 -2.46 -1.55
N ASP A 42 3.59 -2.45 -1.33
CA ASP A 42 4.24 -3.37 -0.38
C ASP A 42 4.13 -2.83 1.04
N ILE A 43 3.26 -3.43 1.85
CA ILE A 43 3.00 -3.01 3.24
C ILE A 43 3.62 -3.96 4.27
N ARG A 44 4.47 -4.91 3.85
CA ARG A 44 5.01 -5.97 4.72
C ARG A 44 5.70 -5.43 5.98
N LYS A 45 6.34 -4.27 5.87
CA LYS A 45 7.09 -3.63 6.97
C LYS A 45 6.30 -2.56 7.72
N ILE A 46 5.04 -2.32 7.36
CA ILE A 46 4.18 -1.33 8.01
C ILE A 46 3.59 -1.94 9.29
N LYS A 47 3.80 -1.27 10.42
CA LYS A 47 3.26 -1.68 11.72
C LYS A 47 1.91 -1.06 12.02
N TYR A 48 1.72 0.19 11.60
CA TYR A 48 0.50 0.94 11.86
C TYR A 48 0.23 1.95 10.74
N ILE A 49 -1.06 2.12 10.43
CA ILE A 49 -1.58 3.15 9.53
C ILE A 49 -2.63 3.91 10.33
N ASN A 50 -2.51 5.24 10.43
CA ASN A 50 -3.55 6.01 11.10
C ASN A 50 -4.84 6.04 10.26
N LYS A 51 -5.97 6.30 10.91
CA LYS A 51 -7.31 6.28 10.29
C LYS A 51 -7.37 7.15 9.03
N GLU A 52 -6.88 8.38 9.11
CA GLU A 52 -6.89 9.33 7.99
C GLU A 52 -6.03 8.86 6.80
N ALA A 53 -4.84 8.28 7.02
CA ALA A 53 -4.07 7.69 5.93
C ALA A 53 -4.79 6.50 5.32
N ASN A 54 -5.41 5.64 6.14
CA ASN A 54 -6.19 4.52 5.65
C ASN A 54 -7.38 4.97 4.78
N GLU A 55 -8.13 5.97 5.22
CA GLU A 55 -9.23 6.57 4.45
C GLU A 55 -8.76 7.25 3.16
N TYR A 56 -7.59 7.88 3.19
CA TYR A 56 -7.01 8.46 1.98
C TYR A 56 -6.58 7.38 0.98
N LEU A 57 -5.89 6.34 1.44
CA LEU A 57 -5.39 5.25 0.61
C LEU A 57 -6.52 4.34 0.10
N SER A 58 -7.64 4.22 0.82
CA SER A 58 -8.80 3.47 0.34
C SER A 58 -9.50 4.13 -0.84
N ARG A 59 -9.19 5.40 -1.13
CA ARG A 59 -9.67 6.16 -2.30
C ARG A 59 -8.58 6.30 -3.36
N GLU A 60 -7.39 6.73 -2.96
CA GLU A 60 -6.32 7.17 -3.87
C GLU A 60 -5.16 6.17 -4.03
N GLY A 61 -5.21 5.07 -3.27
CA GLY A 61 -4.14 4.09 -3.15
C GLY A 61 -3.92 3.22 -4.40
N ASN A 62 -3.35 2.04 -4.20
CA ASN A 62 -3.21 1.03 -5.24
C ASN A 62 -4.24 -0.07 -5.00
N THR A 63 -4.78 -0.65 -6.09
CA THR A 63 -5.70 -1.79 -6.03
C THR A 63 -5.03 -3.08 -5.59
N LEU A 64 -3.69 -3.15 -5.63
CA LEU A 64 -2.89 -4.33 -5.34
C LEU A 64 -2.02 -4.08 -4.10
N VAL A 65 -2.22 -4.88 -3.05
CA VAL A 65 -1.50 -4.73 -1.78
C VAL A 65 -0.81 -6.04 -1.37
N GLN A 66 0.50 -5.95 -1.11
CA GLN A 66 1.31 -7.08 -0.66
C GLN A 66 1.53 -7.06 0.85
N PHE A 67 1.32 -8.20 1.51
CA PHE A 67 1.52 -8.37 2.95
C PHE A 67 2.35 -9.63 3.27
N GLU A 68 2.82 -9.75 4.51
CA GLU A 68 3.86 -10.74 4.89
C GLU A 68 3.27 -12.04 5.44
N SER A 69 2.31 -11.94 6.37
CA SER A 69 1.83 -13.08 7.16
C SER A 69 0.42 -13.53 6.76
N HIS A 70 0.11 -14.81 7.01
CA HIS A 70 -1.26 -15.33 6.84
C HIS A 70 -2.27 -14.64 7.78
N VAL A 71 -1.83 -14.20 8.96
CA VAL A 71 -2.67 -13.41 9.88
C VAL A 71 -3.05 -12.06 9.24
N ASN A 72 -2.10 -11.37 8.59
CA ASN A 72 -2.38 -10.11 7.90
C ASN A 72 -3.32 -10.32 6.71
N GLU A 73 -3.26 -11.48 6.04
CA GLU A 73 -4.22 -11.87 5.00
C GLU A 73 -5.64 -11.89 5.54
N ILE A 74 -5.84 -12.61 6.64
CA ILE A 74 -7.15 -12.80 7.26
C ILE A 74 -7.68 -11.44 7.72
N LEU A 75 -6.90 -10.69 8.51
CA LEU A 75 -7.28 -9.37 9.01
C LEU A 75 -7.59 -8.39 7.88
N GLY A 76 -6.75 -8.38 6.85
CA GLY A 76 -6.96 -7.52 5.68
C GLY A 76 -8.25 -7.88 4.93
N ASN A 77 -8.51 -9.17 4.70
CA ASN A 77 -9.74 -9.61 4.04
C ASN A 77 -11.00 -9.30 4.88
N PHE A 78 -10.92 -9.45 6.20
CA PHE A 78 -11.98 -9.01 7.11
C PHE A 78 -12.21 -7.51 7.01
N TYR A 79 -11.15 -6.71 7.01
CA TYR A 79 -11.24 -5.26 6.80
C TYR A 79 -11.94 -4.95 5.48
N LEU A 80 -11.51 -5.53 4.35
CA LEU A 80 -12.12 -5.26 3.04
C LEU A 80 -13.61 -5.61 2.98
N LYS A 81 -14.00 -6.70 3.66
CA LYS A 81 -15.41 -7.12 3.74
C LYS A 81 -16.27 -6.14 4.55
N LEU A 82 -15.73 -5.61 5.64
CA LEU A 82 -16.45 -4.73 6.57
C LEU A 82 -16.45 -3.27 6.14
N SER A 83 -15.32 -2.77 5.66
CA SER A 83 -15.14 -1.35 5.31
C SER A 83 -15.60 -1.02 3.89
N GLN A 84 -15.68 -2.03 3.01
CA GLN A 84 -16.08 -1.89 1.60
C GLN A 84 -15.46 -0.65 0.95
N PRO A 85 -14.11 -0.57 0.90
CA PRO A 85 -13.45 0.63 0.45
C PRO A 85 -13.82 0.94 -1.02
N PRO A 86 -13.91 2.22 -1.41
CA PRO A 86 -14.24 2.60 -2.78
C PRO A 86 -13.29 2.02 -3.83
N LEU A 87 -12.00 1.90 -3.49
CA LEU A 87 -11.02 1.27 -4.36
C LEU A 87 -11.07 -0.27 -4.23
N PRO A 88 -11.37 -1.00 -5.31
CA PRO A 88 -11.45 -2.47 -5.28
C PRO A 88 -10.07 -3.07 -5.06
N THR A 89 -9.76 -3.31 -3.79
CA THR A 89 -8.43 -3.72 -3.32
C THR A 89 -8.33 -5.24 -3.24
N LYS A 90 -7.23 -5.80 -3.74
CA LYS A 90 -6.87 -7.22 -3.62
C LYS A 90 -5.57 -7.37 -2.83
N LEU A 91 -5.55 -8.38 -1.96
CA LEU A 91 -4.42 -8.69 -1.10
C LEU A 91 -3.67 -9.92 -1.63
N PHE A 92 -2.34 -9.92 -1.57
CA PHE A 92 -1.51 -11.09 -1.89
C PHE A 92 -0.26 -11.19 -1.03
N ARG A 93 0.26 -12.41 -0.87
CA ARG A 93 1.54 -12.67 -0.19
C ARG A 93 2.74 -12.62 -1.12
N ASN A 94 2.55 -13.01 -2.37
CA ASN A 94 3.60 -13.12 -3.37
C ASN A 94 3.28 -12.20 -4.55
N ALA A 95 4.19 -11.27 -4.85
CA ALA A 95 4.05 -10.33 -5.97
C ALA A 95 3.90 -11.04 -7.33
N GLU A 96 4.41 -12.27 -7.49
CA GLU A 96 4.19 -13.05 -8.71
C GLU A 96 2.72 -13.42 -8.90
N LYS A 97 1.97 -13.64 -7.82
CA LYS A 97 0.51 -13.86 -7.89
C LYS A 97 -0.28 -12.60 -8.27
N ALA A 98 0.36 -11.43 -8.21
CA ALA A 98 -0.28 -10.17 -8.59
C ALA A 98 -0.21 -9.91 -10.11
N LYS A 99 0.55 -10.72 -10.86
CA LYS A 99 0.74 -10.58 -12.32
C LYS A 99 -0.17 -11.50 -13.16
N THR A 100 -0.81 -12.48 -12.51
CA THR A 100 -1.77 -13.45 -13.07
C THR A 100 -3.18 -13.07 -12.68
#